data_AF-A0A9D9WN45-F1
#
_entry.id   AF-A0A9D9WN45-F1
#
_cell.length_a   1.000
_cell.length_b   1.000
_cell.length_c   1.000
_cell.angle_alpha   90.00
_cell.angle_beta   90.00
_cell.angle_gamma   90.00
#
_symmetry.space_group_name_H-M   'P 1'
#
loop_
_entity.id
_entity.type
_entity.pdbx_description
1 polymer ?
#
loop_
_entity_poly.entity_id
_entity_poly.type
_entity_poly.pdbx_seq_one_letter_code
_entity_poly.pdbx_strand_id
1 'polypeptide(L)'
;MKTVSVTEFRSNIKRYLDIAQEEKLVIHRSKGSSFVIVPLEDDKDDLILNDAQKKAIDEALEDVKNGRVSSHEEAMRKIKSRHPKYFK
;
A
#
# COMPACT_ATOMS: atom_id res chain seq x y z
N MET A 1 -11.83 9.31 -8.94
CA MET A 1 -10.98 9.24 -10.15
C MET A 1 -11.58 10.15 -11.18
N LYS A 2 -10.84 11.19 -11.56
CA LYS A 2 -11.31 12.23 -12.47
C LYS A 2 -10.44 12.29 -13.71
N THR A 3 -11.06 12.45 -14.87
CA THR A 3 -10.38 12.48 -16.16
C THR A 3 -10.58 13.84 -16.83
N VAL A 4 -9.49 14.49 -17.23
CA VAL A 4 -9.50 15.85 -17.77
C VAL A 4 -8.63 15.97 -19.02
N SER A 5 -9.03 16.80 -19.97
CA SER A 5 -8.22 17.04 -21.16
C SER A 5 -6.99 17.87 -20.82
N VAL A 6 -5.92 17.76 -21.60
CA VAL A 6 -4.73 18.62 -21.43
C VAL A 6 -5.08 20.11 -21.45
N THR A 7 -5.99 20.53 -22.34
CA THR A 7 -6.38 21.93 -22.47
C THR A 7 -7.07 22.44 -21.21
N GLU A 8 -8.00 21.65 -20.68
CA GLU A 8 -8.74 21.97 -19.46
C GLU A 8 -7.83 21.96 -18.23
N PHE A 9 -6.93 20.98 -18.15
CA PHE A 9 -5.92 20.91 -17.10
C PHE A 9 -5.01 22.15 -17.11
N ARG A 10 -4.52 22.56 -18.28
CA ARG A 10 -3.63 23.71 -18.43
C ARG A 10 -4.30 25.01 -18.01
N SER A 11 -5.57 25.21 -18.34
CA SER A 11 -6.32 26.43 -17.97
C SER A 11 -6.62 26.52 -16.48
N ASN A 12 -6.73 25.38 -15.78
CA ASN A 12 -7.17 25.31 -14.39
C ASN A 12 -6.20 24.51 -13.50
N ILE A 13 -4.89 24.68 -13.73
CA ILE A 13 -3.85 23.81 -13.15
C ILE A 13 -3.94 23.70 -11.62
N LYS A 14 -4.09 24.83 -10.91
CA LYS A 14 -4.14 24.86 -9.44
C LYS A 14 -5.28 24.01 -8.89
N ARG A 15 -6.50 24.21 -9.42
CA ARG A 15 -7.69 23.47 -9.02
C ARG A 15 -7.51 21.97 -9.21
N TYR A 16 -6.88 21.55 -10.30
CA TYR A 16 -6.67 20.15 -10.58
C TYR A 16 -5.54 19.53 -9.76
N LEU A 17 -4.53 20.31 -9.35
CA LEU A 17 -3.54 19.87 -8.37
C LEU A 17 -4.15 19.69 -6.98
N ASP A 18 -5.03 20.59 -6.55
CA ASP A 18 -5.78 20.44 -5.28
C ASP A 18 -6.62 19.15 -5.31
N ILE A 19 -7.31 18.89 -6.44
CA ILE A 19 -8.05 17.63 -6.64
C ILE A 19 -7.12 16.41 -6.61
N ALA A 20 -5.93 16.51 -7.21
CA ALA A 20 -4.97 15.41 -7.25
C ALA A 20 -4.42 15.03 -5.86
N GLN A 21 -4.54 15.91 -4.85
CA GLN A 21 -4.20 15.60 -3.45
C GLN A 21 -5.23 14.67 -2.81
N GLU A 22 -6.50 14.72 -3.23
CA GLU A 22 -7.58 13.95 -2.62
C GLU A 22 -7.98 12.74 -3.47
N GLU A 23 -7.91 12.86 -4.80
CA GLU A 23 -8.30 11.80 -5.72
C GLU A 23 -7.37 11.66 -6.93
N LYS A 24 -7.28 10.43 -7.47
CA LYS A 24 -6.50 10.15 -8.68
C LYS A 24 -7.01 10.97 -9.87
N LEU A 25 -6.14 11.82 -10.41
CA LEU A 25 -6.41 12.64 -11.60
C LEU A 25 -5.71 12.04 -12.82
N VAL A 26 -6.47 11.84 -13.91
CA VAL A 26 -5.96 11.37 -15.20
C VAL A 26 -6.05 12.50 -16.22
N ILE A 27 -4.92 12.88 -16.80
CA ILE A 27 -4.86 13.80 -17.93
C ILE A 27 -4.89 12.98 -19.21
N HIS A 28 -6.00 13.08 -19.95
CA HIS A 28 -6.13 12.43 -21.25
C HIS A 28 -5.69 13.36 -22.38
N ARG A 29 -4.92 12.80 -23.32
CA ARG A 29 -4.54 13.46 -24.57
C ARG A 29 -5.45 12.96 -25.69
N SER A 30 -5.81 13.84 -26.62
CA SER A 30 -6.54 13.44 -27.83
C SER A 30 -5.72 12.52 -28.75
N LYS A 31 -4.39 12.56 -28.64
CA LYS A 31 -3.46 11.63 -29.29
C LYS A 31 -2.34 11.23 -28.31
N GLY A 32 -2.05 9.94 -28.24
CA GLY A 32 -0.98 9.37 -27.42
C GLY A 32 -1.43 8.97 -26.01
N SER A 33 -0.45 8.73 -25.13
CA SER A 33 -0.68 8.23 -23.78
C SER A 33 -1.32 9.27 -22.85
N SER A 34 -2.18 8.79 -21.96
CA SER A 34 -2.71 9.57 -20.83
C SER A 34 -1.76 9.47 -19.65
N PHE A 35 -1.73 10.50 -18.81
CA PHE A 35 -0.85 10.58 -17.65
C PHE A 35 -1.68 10.64 -16.37
N VAL A 36 -1.13 10.12 -15.28
CA VAL A 36 -1.73 10.25 -13.94
C VAL A 36 -0.93 11.29 -13.17
N ILE A 37 -1.62 12.18 -12.47
CA ILE A 37 -1.01 13.06 -11.47
C ILE A 37 -1.31 12.50 -10.09
N VAL A 38 -0.25 12.29 -9.32
CA VAL A 38 -0.29 11.97 -7.89
C VAL A 38 0.65 12.92 -7.14
N PRO A 39 0.37 13.24 -5.86
CA PRO A 39 1.30 13.98 -5.03
C PRO A 39 2.60 13.19 -4.83
N LEU A 40 3.74 13.88 -4.79
CA LEU A 40 5.06 13.25 -4.55
C LEU A 40 5.13 12.53 -3.19
N GLU A 41 4.40 12.99 -2.18
CA GLU A 41 4.35 12.36 -0.85
C GLU A 41 3.54 11.04 -0.84
N ASP A 42 2.66 10.89 -1.83
CA ASP A 42 1.85 9.70 -2.09
C ASP A 42 2.47 8.79 -3.17
N ASP A 43 3.66 9.13 -3.66
CA ASP A 43 4.53 8.23 -4.44
C ASP A 43 5.12 7.13 -3.52
N LYS A 44 4.27 6.55 -2.66
CA LYS A 44 4.52 5.32 -1.92
C LYS A 44 4.33 4.11 -2.84
N ASP A 45 4.75 4.23 -4.09
CA ASP A 45 4.81 3.13 -5.06
C ASP A 45 5.95 2.13 -4.74
N ASP A 46 6.62 2.30 -3.60
CA ASP A 46 7.50 1.27 -3.00
C ASP A 46 6.77 0.31 -2.04
N LEU A 47 5.43 0.33 -1.99
CA LEU A 47 4.65 -0.71 -1.28
C LEU A 47 4.37 -1.95 -2.15
N ILE A 48 5.16 -2.19 -3.20
CA ILE A 48 5.17 -3.49 -3.86
C ILE A 48 5.89 -4.46 -2.93
N LEU A 49 5.11 -5.23 -2.18
CA LEU A 49 5.62 -6.36 -1.42
C LEU A 49 6.50 -7.22 -2.33
N ASN A 50 7.71 -7.52 -1.88
CA ASN A 50 8.56 -8.49 -2.58
C ASN A 50 7.94 -9.89 -2.50
N ASP A 51 8.38 -10.81 -3.36
CA ASP A 51 7.77 -12.15 -3.45
C ASP A 51 7.86 -12.94 -2.14
N ALA A 52 8.91 -12.74 -1.35
CA ALA A 52 9.03 -13.37 -0.04
C ALA A 52 7.99 -12.83 0.95
N GLN A 53 7.72 -11.53 0.94
CA GLN A 53 6.69 -10.91 1.75
C GLN A 53 5.28 -11.36 1.35
N LYS A 54 5.00 -11.42 0.04
CA LYS A 54 3.71 -11.95 -0.47
C LYS A 54 3.50 -13.39 -0.01
N LYS A 55 4.51 -14.25 -0.21
CA LYS A 55 4.46 -15.65 0.21
C LYS A 55 4.25 -15.80 1.72
N ALA A 56 4.95 -15.01 2.54
CA ALA A 56 4.78 -15.04 3.99
C ALA A 56 3.37 -14.62 4.42
N ILE A 57 2.75 -13.67 3.72
CA ILE A 57 1.37 -13.28 3.97
C ILE A 57 0.40 -14.41 3.57
N ASP A 58 0.60 -15.03 2.40
CA ASP A 58 -0.24 -16.15 1.94
C ASP A 58 -0.19 -17.33 2.93
N GLU A 59 1.01 -17.69 3.39
CA GLU A 59 1.21 -18.71 4.43
C GLU A 59 0.51 -18.32 5.74
N ALA A 60 0.64 -17.06 6.17
CA ALA A 60 -0.02 -16.58 7.38
C ALA A 60 -1.55 -16.60 7.26
N LEU A 61 -2.11 -16.28 6.09
CA LEU A 61 -3.55 -16.37 5.82
C LEU A 61 -4.04 -17.83 5.86
N GLU A 62 -3.25 -18.76 5.34
CA GLU A 62 -3.53 -20.19 5.42
C GLU A 62 -3.48 -20.70 6.87
N ASP A 63 -2.51 -20.22 7.66
CA ASP A 63 -2.40 -20.55 9.08
C ASP A 63 -3.60 -20.07 9.88
N VAL A 64 -4.08 -18.84 9.62
CA VAL A 64 -5.31 -18.30 10.22
C VAL A 64 -6.51 -19.17 9.85
N LYS A 65 -6.66 -19.52 8.57
CA LYS A 65 -7.77 -20.36 8.09
C LYS A 65 -7.78 -21.75 8.74
N ASN A 66 -6.60 -22.34 8.94
CA ASN A 66 -6.45 -23.66 9.52
C ASN A 66 -6.36 -23.64 11.06
N GLY A 67 -6.51 -22.48 11.70
CA GLY A 67 -6.41 -22.34 13.15
C GLY A 67 -5.00 -22.58 13.72
N ARG A 68 -3.96 -22.54 12.88
CA ARG A 68 -2.54 -22.61 13.27
C ARG A 68 -2.04 -21.27 13.83
N VAL A 69 -2.83 -20.66 14.70
CA VAL A 69 -2.54 -19.40 15.37
C VAL A 69 -2.31 -19.66 16.86
N SER A 70 -1.57 -18.77 17.52
CA SER A 70 -1.41 -18.83 18.98
C SER A 70 -1.63 -17.45 19.57
N SER A 71 -2.16 -17.41 20.79
CA SER A 71 -2.30 -16.14 21.49
C SER A 71 -0.92 -15.60 21.86
N HIS A 72 -0.85 -14.29 22.09
CA HIS A 72 0.39 -13.66 22.54
C HIS A 72 0.92 -14.31 23.83
N GLU A 73 0.04 -14.63 24.78
CA GLU A 73 0.40 -15.27 26.05
C GLU A 73 1.02 -16.65 25.84
N GLU A 74 0.43 -17.47 24.97
CA GLU A 74 0.94 -18.80 24.65
C GLU A 74 2.29 -18.76 23.95
N ALA A 75 2.45 -17.86 22.98
CA ALA A 75 3.71 -17.64 22.27
C ALA A 75 4.80 -17.20 23.25
N MET A 76 4.51 -16.20 24.10
CA MET A 76 5.45 -15.71 25.11
C MET A 76 5.82 -16.77 26.13
N ARG A 77 4.87 -17.61 26.58
CA ARG A 77 5.17 -18.73 27.48
C ARG A 77 6.14 -19.73 26.85
N LYS A 78 5.92 -20.11 25.58
CA LYS A 78 6.82 -21.02 24.84
C LYS A 78 8.21 -20.41 24.67
N ILE A 79 8.30 -19.12 24.34
CA ILE A 79 9.57 -18.42 24.14
C ILE A 79 10.33 -18.26 25.47
N LYS A 80 9.66 -17.85 26.55
CA LYS A 80 10.24 -17.76 27.89
C LYS A 80 10.77 -19.11 28.38
N SER A 81 10.04 -20.19 28.12
CA SER A 81 10.48 -21.55 28.46
C SER A 81 11.71 -21.99 27.67
N ARG A 82 11.80 -21.65 26.38
CA ARG A 82 12.93 -22.02 25.51
C ARG A 82 14.17 -21.15 25.70
N HIS A 83 13.99 -19.87 26.04
CA HIS A 83 15.08 -18.91 26.16
C HIS A 83 14.95 -18.02 27.41
N PRO A 84 15.01 -18.61 28.62
CA PRO A 84 14.80 -17.87 29.86
C PRO A 84 15.81 -16.73 30.07
N LYS A 85 17.03 -16.87 29.53
CA LYS A 85 18.09 -15.85 29.62
C LYS A 85 17.71 -14.46 29.09
N TYR A 86 16.72 -14.35 28.21
CA TYR A 86 16.29 -13.08 27.61
C TYR A 86 15.08 -12.45 28.32
N PHE A 87 14.51 -13.13 29.32
CA PHE A 87 13.34 -12.66 30.07
C PHE A 87 13.68 -12.68 31.55
N LYS A 88 14.29 -11.57 32.02
CA LYS A 88 14.55 -11.31 33.43
C LYS A 88 13.35 -10.62 34.07
#